data_AF-A0AAV5CTM4-F1
#
_entry.id   AF-A0AAV5CTM4-F1
#
_cell.length_a   1.000
_cell.length_b   1.000
_cell.length_c   1.000
_cell.angle_alpha   90.00
_cell.angle_beta   90.00
_cell.angle_gamma   90.00
#
_symmetry.space_group_name_H-M   'P 1'
#
loop_
_entity.id
_entity.type
_entity.pdbx_description
1 polymer ?
#
loop_
_entity_poly.entity_id
_entity_poly.type
_entity_poly.pdbx_seq_one_letter_code
_entity_poly.pdbx_strand_id
1 'polypeptide(L)'
;MGGPLGAIIGRYPSAAGGGEDELGGGGGGGGSIIRHNRRCRDIAFLVIFAAFWVAMIVNSSFGFNQGNPLRLTYELDYKGNVCGDKHGDPNLHELDVRYWMNPNQVYQSGLKDSKVNLADAKAICLMECPIPAADGLNFICDYPEGDIRLSVDDWINRDYDYFEFLTPDMRNSSLQLQGPCYPVIFPTVNVYWSCQFIARASNVSLKHWQQMGGVSIDENILIDKTVHKVINSRSSVLKEISHLHTVTIFMTAVMIIAFLSSIAIVRRILIATPVLKHDIPFVTVVSSLKRLLRYSLGSVALGSLVVSVVEWIAITGKGFFKASVLATGLIMNNILRIGKVNVIGDVILFLGKLCVSLFCALFAFLMLDTHKYKSAHNKISSPLIPVLVTWALGYIVAKLFFQVVEMSIDTIILSFCQDAEEHQGTAQYAPPLLMETLDEQSELQRLTQGP
;
A
#
# COMPACT_ATOMS: atom_id res chain seq x y z
N MET A 1 34.64 -16.06 -15.34
CA MET A 1 35.20 -14.70 -15.46
C MET A 1 34.19 -13.86 -16.23
N GLY A 2 33.29 -13.20 -15.51
CA GLY A 2 32.27 -12.33 -16.10
C GLY A 2 32.86 -10.95 -16.38
N GLY A 3 32.81 -10.52 -17.64
CA GLY A 3 33.11 -9.15 -18.04
C GLY A 3 31.87 -8.25 -17.92
N PRO A 4 32.03 -6.94 -17.72
CA PRO A 4 30.93 -6.03 -17.44
C PRO A 4 30.14 -5.70 -18.72
N LEU A 5 28.82 -5.86 -18.65
CA LEU A 5 27.85 -5.39 -19.63
C LEU A 5 27.73 -3.86 -19.51
N GLY A 6 28.52 -3.12 -20.29
CA GLY A 6 28.35 -1.69 -20.52
C GLY A 6 27.56 -1.46 -21.82
N ALA A 7 26.54 -0.62 -21.76
CA ALA A 7 25.72 -0.24 -22.91
C ALA A 7 26.57 0.29 -24.08
N ILE A 8 26.36 -0.28 -25.26
CA ILE A 8 26.98 0.13 -26.52
C ILE A 8 26.43 1.51 -26.90
N ILE A 9 27.15 2.56 -26.50
CA ILE A 9 27.00 3.91 -27.05
C ILE A 9 27.90 3.99 -28.29
N GLY A 10 27.28 4.33 -29.42
CA GLY A 10 27.84 4.19 -30.76
C GLY A 10 29.22 4.82 -30.97
N ARG A 11 30.10 4.05 -31.60
CA ARG A 11 31.26 4.54 -32.34
C ARG A 11 30.94 4.42 -33.83
N TYR A 12 30.72 5.52 -34.51
CA TYR A 12 30.88 5.58 -35.97
C TYR A 12 32.31 6.05 -36.29
N PRO A 13 32.94 5.51 -37.36
CA PRO A 13 34.28 5.88 -37.76
C PRO A 13 34.28 7.22 -38.52
N SER A 14 35.28 8.04 -38.24
CA SER A 14 35.61 9.21 -39.04
C SER A 14 36.24 8.76 -40.37
N ALA A 15 35.66 9.16 -41.50
CA ALA A 15 36.33 9.08 -42.79
C ALA A 15 36.90 10.47 -43.13
N ALA A 16 38.20 10.49 -43.41
CA ALA A 16 39.03 11.64 -43.69
C ALA A 16 39.18 11.90 -45.20
N GLY A 17 39.29 13.17 -45.58
CA GLY A 17 40.23 13.70 -46.59
C GLY A 17 39.93 13.54 -48.09
N GLY A 18 39.91 14.67 -48.80
CA GLY A 18 40.06 14.78 -50.26
C GLY A 18 39.48 16.11 -50.77
N GLY A 19 40.33 17.02 -51.26
CA GLY A 19 39.99 18.41 -51.58
C GLY A 19 39.49 18.67 -53.01
N GLU A 20 39.05 19.91 -53.25
CA GLU A 20 39.40 20.84 -54.36
C GLU A 20 38.35 21.97 -54.44
N ASP A 21 38.84 23.19 -54.69
CA ASP A 21 38.08 24.43 -54.87
C ASP A 21 37.31 24.46 -56.21
N GLU A 22 36.05 24.90 -56.23
CA GLU A 22 35.56 26.08 -56.99
C GLU A 22 34.01 26.18 -57.06
N LEU A 23 33.58 27.45 -56.96
CA LEU A 23 32.31 28.13 -57.24
C LEU A 23 31.06 27.38 -57.74
N GLY A 24 29.91 27.72 -57.14
CA GLY A 24 28.60 27.66 -57.80
C GLY A 24 27.42 27.88 -56.85
N GLY A 25 26.74 29.03 -56.96
CA GLY A 25 25.58 29.35 -56.13
C GLY A 25 24.34 28.49 -56.42
N GLY A 26 23.48 28.35 -55.41
CA GLY A 26 22.17 27.72 -55.55
C GLY A 26 21.55 27.42 -54.19
N GLY A 27 20.40 28.04 -53.90
CA GLY A 27 19.74 27.96 -52.61
C GLY A 27 19.33 26.55 -52.19
N GLY A 28 19.41 26.31 -50.88
CA GLY A 28 18.93 25.10 -50.22
C GLY A 28 19.30 25.19 -48.75
N GLY A 29 18.38 25.70 -47.93
CA GLY A 29 18.57 25.83 -46.49
C GLY A 29 18.66 24.47 -45.79
N GLY A 30 19.82 23.83 -45.88
CA GLY A 30 20.20 22.69 -45.06
C GLY A 30 20.48 23.16 -43.63
N GLY A 31 19.50 22.98 -42.76
CA GLY A 31 19.63 23.31 -41.34
C GLY A 31 20.62 22.38 -40.64
N SER A 32 21.88 22.80 -40.60
CA SER A 32 22.92 22.47 -39.61
C SER A 32 22.66 21.26 -38.69
N ILE A 33 23.40 20.18 -38.95
CA ILE A 33 23.70 19.06 -38.05
C ILE A 33 23.89 19.57 -36.61
N ILE A 34 23.10 19.08 -35.65
CA ILE A 34 23.24 19.42 -34.22
C ILE A 34 24.55 18.83 -33.67
N ARG A 35 25.67 19.53 -33.89
CA ARG A 35 26.99 19.21 -33.34
C ARG A 35 27.18 19.83 -31.96
N HIS A 36 26.44 19.37 -30.95
CA HIS A 36 26.78 19.67 -29.56
C HIS A 36 26.59 18.47 -28.65
N ASN A 37 27.58 18.24 -27.79
CA ASN A 37 27.58 17.18 -26.79
C ASN A 37 26.47 17.47 -25.77
N ARG A 38 25.33 16.79 -25.90
CA ARG A 38 24.15 17.00 -25.04
C ARG A 38 24.46 16.48 -23.63
N ARG A 39 24.32 17.33 -22.62
CA ARG A 39 24.39 16.91 -21.20
C ARG A 39 22.96 16.73 -20.67
N CYS A 40 22.72 15.72 -19.83
CA CYS A 40 21.45 15.56 -19.12
C CYS A 40 21.13 16.84 -18.34
N ARG A 41 20.01 17.49 -18.66
CA ARG A 41 19.62 18.76 -18.03
C ARG A 41 18.80 18.54 -16.75
N ASP A 42 18.29 17.33 -16.55
CA ASP A 42 17.36 16.99 -15.46
C ASP A 42 18.00 16.17 -14.32
N ILE A 43 19.33 16.25 -14.16
CA ILE A 43 20.07 15.57 -13.08
C ILE A 43 19.53 16.00 -11.71
N ALA A 44 19.16 17.27 -11.53
CA ALA A 44 18.60 17.75 -10.27
C ALA A 44 17.25 17.10 -9.92
N PHE A 45 16.36 16.94 -10.90
CA PHE A 45 15.07 16.28 -10.69
C PHE A 45 15.20 14.77 -10.50
N LEU A 46 16.15 14.14 -11.19
CA LEU A 46 16.50 12.74 -10.96
C LEU A 46 16.97 12.51 -9.51
N VAL A 47 17.80 13.42 -8.98
CA VAL A 47 18.26 13.37 -7.59
C VAL A 47 17.10 13.55 -6.61
N ILE A 48 16.19 14.49 -6.86
CA ILE A 48 15.00 14.69 -6.01
C ILE A 48 14.10 13.44 -6.01
N PHE A 49 13.88 12.84 -7.18
CA PHE A 49 13.09 11.62 -7.31
C PHE A 49 13.73 10.43 -6.58
N ALA A 50 15.05 10.25 -6.74
CA ALA A 50 15.78 9.21 -6.01
C ALA A 50 15.73 9.43 -4.49
N ALA A 51 15.87 10.68 -4.04
CA ALA A 51 15.77 11.04 -2.62
C ALA A 51 14.38 10.73 -2.03
N PHE A 52 13.30 10.99 -2.80
CA PHE A 52 11.94 10.62 -2.41
C PHE A 52 11.79 9.10 -2.20
N TRP A 53 12.30 8.29 -3.13
CA TRP A 53 12.26 6.83 -3.00
C TRP A 53 13.07 6.32 -1.81
N VAL A 54 14.27 6.87 -1.61
CA VAL A 54 15.09 6.55 -0.44
C VAL A 54 14.36 6.90 0.85
N ALA A 55 13.71 8.07 0.93
CA ALA A 55 12.93 8.47 2.10
C ALA A 55 11.76 7.51 2.39
N MET A 56 11.04 7.08 1.35
CA MET A 56 9.96 6.10 1.50
C MET A 56 10.47 4.74 2.03
N ILE A 57 11.59 4.25 1.48
CA ILE A 57 12.20 2.99 1.92
C ILE A 57 12.68 3.08 3.38
N VAL A 58 13.32 4.19 3.75
CA VAL A 58 13.78 4.43 5.13
C VAL A 58 12.59 4.47 6.10
N ASN A 59 11.53 5.22 5.77
CA ASN A 59 10.33 5.29 6.59
C ASN A 59 9.67 3.92 6.77
N SER A 60 9.56 3.13 5.70
CA SER A 60 9.07 1.76 5.79
C SER A 60 9.98 0.87 6.65
N SER A 61 11.30 0.93 6.45
CA SER A 61 12.26 0.12 7.22
C SER A 61 12.23 0.46 8.71
N PHE A 62 12.10 1.73 9.07
CA PHE A 62 11.96 2.14 10.46
C PHE A 62 10.66 1.58 11.07
N GLY A 63 9.55 1.68 10.33
CA GLY A 63 8.27 1.09 10.74
C GLY A 63 8.32 -0.42 10.94
N PHE A 64 9.08 -1.16 10.11
CA PHE A 64 9.24 -2.61 10.25
C PHE A 64 10.22 -3.02 11.34
N ASN A 65 11.34 -2.30 11.51
CA ASN A 65 12.38 -2.67 12.47
C ASN A 65 11.99 -2.30 13.92
N GLN A 66 11.25 -1.20 14.10
CA GLN A 66 10.79 -0.76 15.43
C GLN A 66 9.34 -1.14 15.72
N GLY A 67 8.55 -1.44 14.69
CA GLY A 67 7.18 -1.88 14.86
C GLY A 67 7.13 -3.31 15.38
N ASN A 68 6.51 -3.51 16.54
CA ASN A 68 6.12 -4.84 16.99
C ASN A 68 4.66 -5.10 16.60
N PRO A 69 4.37 -5.83 15.51
CA PRO A 69 3.00 -6.10 15.08
C PRO A 69 2.23 -6.93 16.11
N LEU A 70 2.91 -7.64 17.01
CA LEU A 70 2.29 -8.43 18.08
C LEU A 70 1.53 -7.54 19.07
N ARG A 71 1.86 -6.24 19.21
CA ARG A 71 1.10 -5.30 20.05
C ARG A 71 -0.31 -5.01 19.54
N LEU A 72 -0.61 -5.30 18.26
CA LEU A 72 -1.96 -5.16 17.72
C LEU A 72 -2.87 -6.33 18.10
N THR A 73 -2.28 -7.48 18.46
CA THR A 73 -3.01 -8.74 18.65
C THR A 73 -2.92 -9.27 20.07
N TYR A 74 -1.74 -9.17 20.68
CA TYR A 74 -1.47 -9.55 22.06
C TYR A 74 -1.64 -8.37 22.98
N GLU A 75 -2.05 -8.68 24.20
CA GLU A 75 -2.48 -7.70 25.16
C GLU A 75 -1.34 -7.27 26.07
N LEU A 76 -1.42 -6.02 26.54
CA LEU A 76 -0.39 -5.42 27.36
C LEU A 76 -0.73 -5.57 28.84
N ASP A 77 0.29 -5.79 29.65
CA ASP A 77 0.21 -5.62 31.10
C ASP A 77 0.27 -4.13 31.49
N TYR A 78 0.18 -3.86 32.80
CA TYR A 78 0.25 -2.53 33.37
C TYR A 78 1.62 -1.85 33.20
N LYS A 79 2.65 -2.59 32.77
CA LYS A 79 4.00 -2.09 32.45
C LYS A 79 4.20 -1.83 30.96
N GLY A 80 3.26 -2.24 30.12
CA GLY A 80 3.37 -2.14 28.66
C GLY A 80 4.16 -3.27 28.01
N ASN A 81 4.43 -4.37 28.72
CA ASN A 81 4.96 -5.60 28.15
C ASN A 81 3.83 -6.39 27.48
N VAL A 82 4.19 -7.19 26.47
CA VAL A 82 3.26 -8.08 25.78
C VAL A 82 3.21 -9.42 26.52
N CYS A 83 2.02 -9.92 26.87
CA CYS A 83 1.88 -11.25 27.47
C CYS A 83 2.47 -12.32 26.54
N GLY A 84 3.24 -13.27 27.08
CA GLY A 84 3.97 -14.29 26.33
C GLY A 84 5.32 -13.83 25.76
N ASP A 85 5.73 -12.57 25.94
CA ASP A 85 7.03 -12.08 25.44
C ASP A 85 8.17 -12.36 26.42
N LYS A 86 9.20 -13.03 25.92
CA LYS A 86 10.43 -13.33 26.67
C LYS A 86 11.36 -12.14 26.90
N HIS A 87 11.16 -11.05 26.15
CA HIS A 87 11.98 -9.84 26.26
C HIS A 87 11.34 -8.77 27.15
N GLY A 88 10.17 -9.06 27.73
CA GLY A 88 9.55 -8.20 28.74
C GLY A 88 10.34 -8.18 30.05
N ASP A 89 10.12 -7.13 30.84
CA ASP A 89 10.61 -7.04 32.21
C ASP A 89 9.39 -6.89 33.16
N PRO A 90 9.01 -7.92 33.92
CA PRO A 90 9.64 -9.25 34.04
C PRO A 90 9.45 -10.14 32.80
N ASN A 91 10.18 -11.27 32.72
CA ASN A 91 10.04 -12.24 31.64
C ASN A 91 8.65 -12.89 31.68
N LEU A 92 7.86 -12.73 30.61
CA LEU A 92 6.47 -13.19 30.52
C LEU A 92 6.28 -14.40 29.60
N HIS A 93 7.35 -15.15 29.27
CA HIS A 93 7.30 -16.25 28.30
C HIS A 93 6.22 -17.31 28.61
N GLU A 94 5.93 -17.56 29.88
CA GLU A 94 4.92 -18.55 30.32
C GLU A 94 3.56 -17.92 30.65
N LEU A 95 3.47 -16.59 30.64
CA LEU A 95 2.31 -15.81 31.06
C LEU A 95 1.63 -15.21 29.82
N ASP A 96 0.79 -15.99 29.17
CA ASP A 96 0.20 -15.65 27.87
C ASP A 96 -1.20 -15.03 27.95
N VAL A 97 -1.88 -15.10 29.11
CA VAL A 97 -3.24 -14.58 29.29
C VAL A 97 -3.27 -13.26 30.06
N ARG A 98 -3.98 -12.25 29.56
CA ARG A 98 -4.21 -11.01 30.32
C ARG A 98 -5.40 -11.10 31.27
N TYR A 99 -5.23 -10.63 32.50
CA TYR A 99 -6.29 -10.45 33.50
C TYR A 99 -6.38 -8.99 33.98
N TRP A 100 -7.59 -8.44 34.11
CA TRP A 100 -7.79 -7.13 34.74
C TRP A 100 -7.93 -7.29 36.24
N MET A 101 -7.05 -6.64 36.99
CA MET A 101 -6.98 -6.84 38.43
C MET A 101 -7.99 -5.99 39.21
N ASN A 102 -8.33 -4.79 38.71
CA ASN A 102 -9.20 -3.84 39.41
C ASN A 102 -10.62 -3.80 38.80
N PRO A 103 -11.62 -4.43 39.42
CA PRO A 103 -12.98 -4.46 38.88
C PRO A 103 -13.64 -3.08 38.81
N ASN A 104 -13.33 -2.18 39.76
CA ASN A 104 -13.91 -0.84 39.80
C ASN A 104 -13.39 0.03 38.66
N GLN A 105 -12.12 -0.08 38.28
CA GLN A 105 -11.60 0.62 37.09
C GLN A 105 -12.26 0.10 35.80
N VAL A 106 -12.45 -1.22 35.69
CA VAL A 106 -13.13 -1.83 34.56
C VAL A 106 -14.58 -1.36 34.48
N TYR A 107 -15.30 -1.32 35.61
CA TYR A 107 -16.65 -0.78 35.67
C TYR A 107 -16.72 0.69 35.26
N GLN A 108 -15.83 1.52 35.82
CA GLN A 108 -15.76 2.94 35.51
C GLN A 108 -15.54 3.17 34.01
N SER A 109 -14.69 2.38 33.37
CA SER A 109 -14.43 2.50 31.93
C SER A 109 -15.62 2.20 31.02
N GLY A 110 -16.65 1.52 31.55
CA GLY A 110 -17.91 1.28 30.84
C GLY A 110 -18.89 2.46 30.93
N LEU A 111 -18.67 3.42 31.83
CA LEU A 111 -19.55 4.56 32.02
C LEU A 111 -19.31 5.61 30.93
N LYS A 112 -20.40 6.11 30.33
CA LYS A 112 -20.36 7.04 29.17
C LYS A 112 -19.65 8.37 29.45
N ASP A 113 -19.60 8.81 30.70
CA ASP A 113 -19.02 10.11 31.13
C ASP A 113 -17.70 9.95 31.91
N SER A 114 -17.12 8.74 31.95
CA SER A 114 -15.86 8.51 32.66
C SER A 114 -14.65 8.97 31.86
N LYS A 115 -13.59 9.39 32.56
CA LYS A 115 -12.29 9.75 31.97
C LYS A 115 -11.32 8.57 31.83
N VAL A 116 -11.71 7.37 32.25
CA VAL A 116 -10.83 6.19 32.36
C VAL A 116 -11.18 5.22 31.23
N ASN A 117 -10.24 4.92 30.34
CA ASN A 117 -10.48 3.90 29.32
C ASN A 117 -10.16 2.50 29.86
N LEU A 118 -10.72 1.45 29.24
CA LEU A 118 -10.38 0.08 29.61
C LEU A 118 -8.89 -0.24 29.34
N ALA A 119 -8.26 0.48 28.42
CA ALA A 119 -6.82 0.39 28.19
C ALA A 119 -5.99 0.93 29.35
N ASP A 120 -6.56 1.83 30.16
CA ASP A 120 -5.93 2.41 31.35
C ASP A 120 -6.22 1.57 32.61
N ALA A 121 -7.14 0.61 32.52
CA ALA A 121 -7.46 -0.29 33.61
C ALA A 121 -6.30 -1.25 33.85
N LYS A 122 -5.88 -1.35 35.11
CA LYS A 122 -4.71 -2.14 35.50
C LYS A 122 -4.90 -3.62 35.15
N ALA A 123 -3.97 -4.16 34.36
CA ALA A 123 -4.01 -5.54 33.89
C ALA A 123 -2.65 -6.22 34.04
N ILE A 124 -2.64 -7.54 34.19
CA ILE A 124 -1.44 -8.36 34.42
C ILE A 124 -1.48 -9.61 33.53
N CYS A 125 -0.33 -10.21 33.24
CA CYS A 125 -0.25 -11.47 32.50
C CYS A 125 -0.16 -12.65 33.47
N LEU A 126 -0.95 -13.70 33.21
CA LEU A 126 -1.08 -14.93 33.98
C LEU A 126 -0.98 -16.14 33.05
N MET A 127 -0.69 -17.33 33.60
CA MET A 127 -0.75 -18.58 32.82
C MET A 127 -2.19 -18.98 32.49
N GLU A 128 -3.11 -18.79 33.43
CA GLU A 128 -4.51 -19.16 33.30
C GLU A 128 -5.42 -18.11 33.94
N CYS A 129 -6.69 -18.11 33.53
CA CYS A 129 -7.67 -17.18 34.08
C CYS A 129 -8.10 -17.58 35.50
N PRO A 130 -8.02 -16.66 36.46
CA PRO A 130 -8.30 -16.96 37.86
C PRO A 130 -9.80 -17.15 38.10
N ILE A 131 -10.12 -18.04 39.03
CA ILE A 131 -11.48 -18.30 39.48
C ILE A 131 -11.62 -18.03 40.98
N PRO A 132 -12.77 -17.51 41.46
CA PRO A 132 -13.02 -17.31 42.87
C PRO A 132 -12.93 -18.62 43.65
N ALA A 133 -12.39 -18.57 44.86
CA ALA A 133 -12.34 -19.69 45.78
C ALA A 133 -13.75 -20.18 46.15
N ALA A 134 -13.89 -21.49 46.39
CA ALA A 134 -15.17 -22.10 46.77
C ALA A 134 -15.62 -21.70 48.19
N ASP A 135 -14.67 -21.56 49.11
CA ASP A 135 -14.88 -21.38 50.56
C ASP A 135 -14.04 -20.25 51.16
N GLY A 136 -13.48 -19.36 50.34
CA GLY A 136 -12.63 -18.26 50.81
C GLY A 136 -12.52 -17.09 49.83
N LEU A 137 -11.40 -16.38 49.91
CA LEU A 137 -11.04 -15.30 48.99
C LEU A 137 -9.59 -15.47 48.55
N ASN A 138 -9.38 -15.58 47.23
CA ASN A 138 -8.06 -15.57 46.62
C ASN A 138 -7.66 -14.15 46.24
N PHE A 139 -6.37 -13.87 46.26
CA PHE A 139 -5.81 -12.61 45.79
C PHE A 139 -4.88 -12.84 44.60
N ILE A 140 -4.82 -11.84 43.72
CA ILE A 140 -3.80 -11.75 42.69
C ILE A 140 -3.04 -10.48 42.96
N CYS A 141 -1.73 -10.62 43.07
CA CYS A 141 -0.84 -9.52 43.37
C CYS A 141 0.02 -9.13 42.18
N ASP A 142 0.50 -7.90 42.19
CA ASP A 142 1.42 -7.34 41.19
C ASP A 142 2.69 -8.18 41.09
N TYR A 143 3.42 -8.03 39.98
CA TYR A 143 4.77 -8.58 39.85
C TYR A 143 5.64 -8.19 41.06
N PRO A 144 6.41 -9.14 41.62
CA PRO A 144 7.16 -8.93 42.86
C PRO A 144 8.31 -7.94 42.65
N GLU A 145 8.11 -6.69 43.07
CA GLU A 145 9.04 -5.58 42.86
C GLU A 145 9.20 -4.71 44.09
N GLY A 146 10.30 -3.93 44.11
CA GLY A 146 10.60 -3.01 45.20
C GLY A 146 10.88 -3.73 46.52
N ASP A 147 10.00 -3.51 47.51
CA ASP A 147 10.13 -4.06 48.86
C ASP A 147 9.79 -5.57 48.93
N ILE A 148 9.17 -6.12 47.89
CA ILE A 148 8.79 -7.53 47.81
C ILE A 148 9.97 -8.33 47.23
N ARG A 149 10.69 -9.06 48.09
CA ARG A 149 11.85 -9.89 47.72
C ARG A 149 11.43 -11.30 47.30
N LEU A 150 10.65 -11.41 46.22
CA LEU A 150 10.16 -12.68 45.69
C LEU A 150 10.59 -12.80 44.21
N SER A 151 11.02 -13.98 43.77
CA SER A 151 11.30 -14.22 42.36
C SER A 151 10.00 -14.35 41.56
N VAL A 152 10.03 -14.09 40.26
CA VAL A 152 8.85 -14.25 39.39
C VAL A 152 8.40 -15.72 39.37
N ASP A 153 9.32 -16.67 39.35
CA ASP A 153 9.00 -18.10 39.39
C ASP A 153 8.34 -18.50 40.72
N ASP A 154 8.85 -17.99 41.85
CA ASP A 154 8.23 -18.23 43.17
C ASP A 154 6.86 -17.57 43.28
N TRP A 155 6.65 -16.43 42.63
CA TRP A 155 5.36 -15.76 42.53
C TRP A 155 4.35 -16.59 41.74
N ILE A 156 4.77 -17.18 40.61
CA ILE A 156 3.95 -18.12 39.83
C ILE A 156 3.62 -19.37 40.66
N ASN A 157 4.61 -19.95 41.35
CA ASN A 157 4.42 -21.14 42.20
C ASN A 157 3.46 -20.91 43.40
N ARG A 158 3.23 -19.65 43.76
CA ARG A 158 2.30 -19.23 44.83
C ARG A 158 0.92 -18.84 44.30
N ASP A 159 0.61 -19.18 43.05
CA ASP A 159 -0.64 -18.79 42.37
C ASP A 159 -0.86 -17.27 42.43
N TYR A 160 0.23 -16.53 42.26
CA TYR A 160 0.25 -15.06 42.21
C TYR A 160 -0.17 -14.36 43.51
N ASP A 161 -0.30 -15.09 44.64
CA ASP A 161 -0.75 -14.58 45.93
C ASP A 161 0.39 -14.47 46.94
N TYR A 162 0.62 -13.25 47.43
CA TYR A 162 1.47 -12.98 48.60
C TYR A 162 0.80 -12.02 49.59
N PHE A 163 -0.52 -11.90 49.57
CA PHE A 163 -1.29 -10.96 50.37
C PHE A 163 -1.03 -11.11 51.89
N GLU A 164 -0.87 -12.34 52.36
CA GLU A 164 -0.59 -12.63 53.77
C GLU A 164 0.76 -12.05 54.24
N PHE A 165 1.74 -11.96 53.34
CA PHE A 165 3.09 -11.47 53.61
C PHE A 165 3.21 -9.94 53.53
N LEU A 166 2.13 -9.25 53.15
CA LEU A 166 2.12 -7.78 53.11
C LEU A 166 2.19 -7.16 54.51
N THR A 167 2.79 -5.98 54.58
CA THR A 167 2.73 -5.12 55.77
C THR A 167 1.28 -4.65 56.01
N PRO A 168 0.91 -4.29 57.25
CA PRO A 168 -0.44 -3.82 57.55
C PRO A 168 -0.89 -2.64 56.69
N ASP A 169 0.02 -1.70 56.38
CA ASP A 169 -0.26 -0.53 55.53
C ASP A 169 -0.54 -0.94 54.09
N MET A 170 0.28 -1.83 53.52
CA MET A 170 0.06 -2.36 52.17
C MET A 170 -1.24 -3.15 52.10
N ARG A 171 -1.56 -3.95 53.11
CA ARG A 171 -2.82 -4.69 53.20
C ARG A 171 -4.03 -3.75 53.19
N ASN A 172 -3.97 -2.68 53.98
CA ASN A 172 -5.03 -1.66 54.00
C ASN A 172 -5.19 -0.95 52.65
N SER A 173 -4.08 -0.64 51.96
CA SER A 173 -4.13 -0.06 50.61
C SER A 173 -4.72 -1.02 49.56
N SER A 174 -4.43 -2.32 49.67
CA SER A 174 -5.00 -3.38 48.82
C SER A 174 -6.51 -3.51 49.03
N LEU A 175 -6.98 -3.39 50.27
CA LEU A 175 -8.43 -3.35 50.60
C LEU A 175 -9.15 -2.14 49.98
N GLN A 176 -8.42 -1.07 49.64
CA GLN A 176 -8.92 0.09 48.92
C GLN A 176 -8.73 0.00 47.39
N LEU A 177 -8.30 -1.15 46.85
CA LEU A 177 -7.96 -1.37 45.45
C LEU A 177 -6.85 -0.44 44.91
N GLN A 178 -5.99 0.05 45.80
CA GLN A 178 -4.85 0.92 45.47
C GLN A 178 -3.49 0.26 45.74
N GLY A 179 -3.50 -0.83 46.50
CA GLY A 179 -2.30 -1.59 46.85
C GLY A 179 -1.87 -2.61 45.79
N PRO A 180 -0.88 -3.45 46.12
CA PRO A 180 -0.30 -4.41 45.20
C PRO A 180 -1.16 -5.65 44.96
N CYS A 181 -2.18 -5.92 45.78
CA CYS A 181 -2.99 -7.14 45.68
C CYS A 181 -4.49 -6.82 45.51
N TYR A 182 -5.15 -7.62 44.67
CA TYR A 182 -6.55 -7.44 44.29
C TYR A 182 -7.35 -8.73 44.51
N PRO A 183 -8.62 -8.63 44.94
CA PRO A 183 -9.44 -9.80 45.25
C PRO A 183 -10.04 -10.45 44.00
N VAL A 184 -10.02 -11.78 43.93
CA VAL A 184 -10.67 -12.57 42.87
C VAL A 184 -12.13 -12.82 43.22
N ILE A 185 -13.01 -11.94 42.76
CA ILE A 185 -14.45 -11.98 43.09
C ILE A 185 -15.31 -12.44 41.92
N PHE A 186 -14.94 -12.02 40.71
CA PHE A 186 -15.66 -12.38 39.50
C PHE A 186 -15.03 -13.64 38.88
N PRO A 187 -15.83 -14.67 38.53
CA PRO A 187 -15.32 -15.77 37.73
C PRO A 187 -14.92 -15.28 36.35
N THR A 188 -13.81 -15.82 35.84
CA THR A 188 -13.30 -15.47 34.52
C THR A 188 -13.09 -16.67 33.62
N VAL A 189 -13.12 -16.43 32.31
CA VAL A 189 -12.89 -17.43 31.27
C VAL A 189 -11.90 -16.90 30.24
N ASN A 190 -11.01 -17.77 29.76
CA ASN A 190 -10.04 -17.42 28.73
C ASN A 190 -10.74 -17.31 27.36
N VAL A 191 -10.75 -16.09 26.81
CA VAL A 191 -11.30 -15.78 25.48
C VAL A 191 -10.22 -15.03 24.70
N TYR A 192 -9.57 -15.73 23.76
CA TYR A 192 -8.45 -15.20 22.96
C TYR A 192 -7.30 -14.65 23.81
N TRP A 193 -6.81 -15.42 24.79
CA TRP A 193 -5.69 -15.01 25.66
C TRP A 193 -6.00 -13.78 26.52
N SER A 194 -7.28 -13.59 26.83
CA SER A 194 -7.81 -12.53 27.69
C SER A 194 -8.87 -13.09 28.63
N CYS A 195 -8.83 -12.70 29.91
CA CYS A 195 -9.80 -13.15 30.89
C CYS A 195 -11.07 -12.29 30.86
N GLN A 196 -12.15 -12.83 30.33
CA GLN A 196 -13.47 -12.20 30.35
C GLN A 196 -14.15 -12.43 31.71
N PHE A 197 -14.60 -11.36 32.36
CA PHE A 197 -15.45 -11.46 33.55
C PHE A 197 -16.84 -12.00 33.22
N ILE A 198 -17.35 -12.90 34.06
CA ILE A 198 -18.75 -13.30 34.05
C ILE A 198 -19.53 -12.33 34.95
N ALA A 199 -20.70 -11.87 34.48
CA ALA A 199 -21.47 -10.78 35.09
C ALA A 199 -21.94 -10.96 36.55
N ARG A 200 -21.69 -12.11 37.21
CA ARG A 200 -22.09 -12.37 38.60
C ARG A 200 -20.87 -12.61 39.48
N ALA A 201 -20.73 -11.83 40.54
CA ALA A 201 -19.73 -12.03 41.58
C ALA A 201 -20.03 -13.30 42.40
N SER A 202 -18.97 -13.90 42.96
CA SER A 202 -19.11 -14.97 43.95
C SER A 202 -19.59 -14.39 45.29
N ASN A 203 -20.77 -14.83 45.76
CA ASN A 203 -21.31 -14.41 47.05
C ASN A 203 -20.38 -14.74 48.22
N VAL A 204 -19.63 -15.84 48.14
CA VAL A 204 -18.70 -16.28 49.17
C VAL A 204 -17.52 -15.31 49.25
N SER A 205 -16.85 -15.12 48.12
CA SER A 205 -15.67 -14.25 48.01
C SER A 205 -16.00 -12.79 48.32
N LEU A 206 -17.15 -12.29 47.85
CA LEU A 206 -17.63 -10.94 48.15
C LEU A 206 -17.91 -10.74 49.63
N LYS A 207 -18.51 -11.73 50.31
CA LYS A 207 -18.78 -11.67 51.74
C LYS A 207 -17.48 -11.63 52.54
N HIS A 208 -16.48 -12.45 52.18
CA HIS A 208 -15.16 -12.40 52.80
C HIS A 208 -14.44 -11.07 52.58
N TRP A 209 -14.54 -10.51 51.38
CA TRP A 209 -14.00 -9.18 51.06
C TRP A 209 -14.61 -8.08 51.95
N GLN A 210 -15.93 -8.08 52.10
CA GLN A 210 -16.63 -7.12 52.96
C GLN A 210 -16.27 -7.31 54.45
N GLN A 211 -16.12 -8.56 54.90
CA GLN A 211 -15.70 -8.86 56.28
C GLN A 211 -14.28 -8.36 56.58
N MET A 212 -13.40 -8.30 55.57
CA MET A 212 -12.06 -7.72 55.70
C MET A 212 -12.04 -6.19 55.61
N GLY A 213 -13.18 -5.52 55.46
CA GLY A 213 -13.26 -4.06 55.35
C GLY A 213 -12.87 -3.53 53.96
N GLY A 214 -12.98 -4.36 52.92
CA GLY A 214 -12.74 -3.95 51.55
C GLY A 214 -13.72 -2.91 51.04
N VAL A 215 -13.27 -2.05 50.11
CA VAL A 215 -14.12 -1.04 49.46
C VAL A 215 -15.27 -1.69 48.68
N SER A 216 -16.37 -0.97 48.52
CA SER A 216 -17.52 -1.45 47.73
C SER A 216 -17.14 -1.69 46.27
N ILE A 217 -17.59 -2.83 45.72
CA ILE A 217 -17.35 -3.22 44.34
C ILE A 217 -18.68 -3.23 43.59
N ASP A 218 -18.72 -2.57 42.44
CA ASP A 218 -19.93 -2.45 41.62
C ASP A 218 -20.19 -3.75 40.83
N GLU A 219 -21.20 -4.53 41.22
CA GLU A 219 -21.53 -5.84 40.61
C GLU A 219 -22.38 -5.75 39.32
N ASN A 220 -22.27 -4.65 38.57
CA ASN A 220 -23.16 -4.39 37.45
C ASN A 220 -22.77 -5.16 36.18
N ILE A 221 -23.75 -5.58 35.37
CA ILE A 221 -23.57 -6.23 34.06
C ILE A 221 -22.75 -5.38 33.06
N LEU A 222 -22.55 -4.10 33.36
CA LEU A 222 -21.71 -3.20 32.57
C LEU A 222 -20.25 -3.68 32.48
N ILE A 223 -19.73 -4.35 33.51
CA ILE A 223 -18.36 -4.92 33.52
C ILE A 223 -18.20 -5.94 32.38
N ASP A 224 -19.09 -6.94 32.33
CA ASP A 224 -19.09 -7.98 31.30
C ASP A 224 -19.25 -7.36 29.89
N LYS A 225 -20.21 -6.45 29.71
CA LYS A 225 -20.43 -5.79 28.41
C LYS A 225 -19.21 -5.02 27.91
N THR A 226 -18.52 -4.33 28.81
CA THR A 226 -17.35 -3.50 28.46
C THR A 226 -16.18 -4.38 28.03
N VAL A 227 -15.88 -5.42 28.81
CA VAL A 227 -14.82 -6.39 28.52
C VAL A 227 -15.13 -7.17 27.24
N HIS A 228 -16.35 -7.69 27.11
CA HIS A 228 -16.77 -8.47 25.94
C HIS A 228 -16.68 -7.67 24.64
N LYS A 229 -17.08 -6.39 24.66
CA LYS A 229 -16.98 -5.50 23.48
C LYS A 229 -15.53 -5.32 23.02
N VAL A 230 -14.60 -5.16 23.95
CA VAL A 230 -13.18 -4.96 23.61
C VAL A 230 -12.56 -6.24 23.07
N ILE A 231 -12.76 -7.38 23.73
CA ILE A 231 -12.23 -8.68 23.27
C ILE A 231 -12.75 -9.02 21.86
N ASN A 232 -14.06 -8.86 21.62
CA ASN A 232 -14.66 -9.16 20.33
C ASN A 232 -14.20 -8.20 19.21
N SER A 233 -13.91 -6.94 19.55
CA SER A 233 -13.36 -5.99 18.56
C SER A 233 -11.95 -6.38 18.10
N ARG A 234 -11.13 -7.00 18.97
CA ARG A 234 -9.76 -7.40 18.66
C ARG A 234 -9.66 -8.75 17.95
N SER A 235 -10.51 -9.72 18.32
CA SER A 235 -10.60 -11.00 17.62
C SER A 235 -10.95 -10.82 16.13
N SER A 236 -11.73 -9.78 15.81
CA SER A 236 -12.01 -9.39 14.42
C SER A 236 -10.74 -8.96 13.66
N VAL A 237 -9.80 -8.27 14.30
CA VAL A 237 -8.53 -7.82 13.71
C VAL A 237 -7.58 -8.99 13.46
N LEU A 238 -7.48 -9.92 14.41
CA LEU A 238 -6.68 -11.14 14.26
C LEU A 238 -7.16 -11.99 13.07
N LYS A 239 -8.48 -12.09 12.90
CA LYS A 239 -9.10 -12.75 11.74
C LYS A 239 -8.78 -12.00 10.45
N GLU A 240 -8.83 -10.67 10.45
CA GLU A 240 -8.46 -9.81 9.32
C GLU A 240 -6.98 -9.97 8.89
N ILE A 241 -6.03 -10.12 9.81
CA ILE A 241 -4.60 -10.29 9.50
C ILE A 241 -4.35 -11.61 8.76
N SER A 242 -4.97 -12.71 9.21
CA SER A 242 -4.88 -14.00 8.52
C SER A 242 -5.43 -13.91 7.08
N HIS A 243 -6.57 -13.24 6.90
CA HIS A 243 -7.13 -12.98 5.58
C HIS A 243 -6.22 -12.07 4.73
N LEU A 244 -5.55 -11.08 5.32
CA LEU A 244 -4.62 -10.18 4.60
C LEU A 244 -3.41 -10.93 4.04
N HIS A 245 -2.84 -11.90 4.77
CA HIS A 245 -1.74 -12.73 4.25
C HIS A 245 -2.18 -13.61 3.08
N THR A 246 -3.34 -14.27 3.19
CA THR A 246 -3.89 -15.07 2.09
C THR A 246 -4.18 -14.22 0.86
N VAL A 247 -4.74 -13.03 1.07
CA VAL A 247 -5.01 -12.06 0.00
C VAL A 247 -3.71 -11.57 -0.62
N THR A 248 -2.67 -11.24 0.16
CA THR A 248 -1.40 -10.78 -0.38
C THR A 248 -0.76 -11.83 -1.30
N ILE A 249 -0.77 -13.10 -0.89
CA ILE A 249 -0.28 -14.21 -1.71
C ILE A 249 -1.13 -14.33 -2.99
N PHE A 250 -2.45 -14.29 -2.87
CA PHE A 250 -3.35 -14.32 -4.02
C PHE A 250 -3.14 -13.12 -4.97
N MET A 251 -2.91 -11.93 -4.43
CA MET A 251 -2.65 -10.70 -5.20
C MET A 251 -1.32 -10.76 -5.94
N THR A 252 -0.26 -11.27 -5.31
CA THR A 252 1.00 -11.50 -6.01
C THR A 252 0.83 -12.49 -7.15
N ALA A 253 0.05 -13.56 -6.96
CA ALA A 253 -0.26 -14.52 -8.02
C ALA A 253 -1.10 -13.91 -9.15
N VAL A 254 -2.15 -13.14 -8.84
CA VAL A 254 -3.00 -12.48 -9.85
C VAL A 254 -2.21 -11.44 -10.65
N MET A 255 -1.33 -10.67 -10.01
CA MET A 255 -0.46 -9.72 -10.72
C MET A 255 0.53 -10.43 -11.64
N ILE A 256 1.12 -11.54 -11.21
CA ILE A 256 1.97 -12.39 -12.07
C ILE A 256 1.15 -12.94 -13.23
N ILE A 257 -0.06 -13.45 -13.00
CA ILE A 257 -0.92 -14.00 -14.06
C ILE A 257 -1.37 -12.91 -15.04
N ALA A 258 -1.72 -11.70 -14.58
CA ALA A 258 -2.10 -10.58 -15.44
C ALA A 258 -0.91 -10.06 -16.27
N PHE A 259 0.29 -10.07 -15.70
CA PHE A 259 1.52 -9.72 -16.41
C PHE A 259 1.89 -10.79 -17.46
N LEU A 260 1.78 -12.07 -17.11
CA LEU A 260 2.02 -13.17 -18.04
C LEU A 260 0.94 -13.24 -19.15
N SER A 261 -0.32 -12.95 -18.83
CA SER A 261 -1.41 -12.94 -19.80
C SER A 261 -1.30 -11.77 -20.77
N SER A 262 -0.90 -10.58 -20.30
CA SER A 262 -0.61 -9.44 -21.19
C SER A 262 0.58 -9.73 -22.12
N ILE A 263 1.66 -10.35 -21.64
CA ILE A 263 2.76 -10.84 -22.50
C ILE A 263 2.26 -11.86 -23.52
N ALA A 264 1.43 -12.82 -23.10
CA ALA A 264 0.89 -13.85 -23.99
C ALA A 264 -0.07 -13.27 -25.04
N ILE A 265 -0.90 -12.28 -24.68
CA ILE A 265 -1.80 -11.58 -25.59
C ILE A 265 -1.00 -10.76 -26.60
N VAL A 266 0.01 -10.00 -26.16
CA VAL A 266 0.90 -9.24 -27.05
C VAL A 266 1.61 -10.19 -28.03
N ARG A 267 2.13 -11.31 -27.55
CA ARG A 267 2.73 -12.36 -28.39
C ARG A 267 1.73 -12.94 -29.39
N ARG A 268 0.49 -13.21 -28.97
CA ARG A 268 -0.56 -13.70 -29.89
C ARG A 268 -1.00 -12.65 -30.90
N ILE A 269 -1.06 -11.38 -30.53
CA ILE A 269 -1.39 -10.28 -31.45
C ILE A 269 -0.27 -10.14 -32.50
N LEU A 270 1.01 -10.16 -32.09
CA LEU A 270 2.17 -10.16 -32.99
C LEU A 270 2.19 -11.37 -33.95
N ILE A 271 1.73 -12.54 -33.49
CA ILE A 271 1.66 -13.75 -34.33
C ILE A 271 0.40 -13.77 -35.22
N ALA A 272 -0.68 -13.09 -34.82
CA ALA A 272 -1.97 -13.12 -35.51
C ALA A 272 -2.21 -11.94 -36.46
N THR A 273 -1.41 -10.86 -36.37
CA THR A 273 -1.39 -9.76 -37.34
C THR A 273 -1.22 -10.19 -38.80
N PRO A 274 -0.54 -11.29 -39.16
CA PRO A 274 -0.57 -11.78 -40.55
C PRO A 274 -1.84 -12.58 -40.94
N VAL A 275 -2.70 -13.00 -40.01
CA VAL A 275 -3.77 -14.00 -40.27
C VAL A 275 -5.21 -13.48 -40.05
N LEU A 276 -5.43 -12.43 -39.24
CA LEU A 276 -6.77 -11.95 -38.89
C LEU A 276 -7.30 -10.89 -39.88
N LYS A 277 -7.64 -11.33 -41.10
CA LYS A 277 -8.32 -10.50 -42.12
C LYS A 277 -9.83 -10.77 -42.26
N HIS A 278 -10.49 -11.53 -41.38
CA HIS A 278 -11.94 -11.70 -41.49
C HIS A 278 -12.67 -11.95 -40.14
N ASP A 279 -13.59 -11.02 -39.84
CA ASP A 279 -14.82 -11.08 -39.03
C ASP A 279 -14.82 -11.30 -37.51
N ILE A 280 -15.04 -10.21 -36.74
CA ILE A 280 -15.71 -10.18 -35.41
C ILE A 280 -16.50 -8.85 -35.27
N PRO A 281 -17.72 -8.83 -34.66
CA PRO A 281 -18.64 -7.68 -34.71
C PRO A 281 -18.20 -6.51 -33.80
N PHE A 282 -17.62 -5.51 -34.45
CA PHE A 282 -16.96 -4.32 -33.90
C PHE A 282 -17.93 -3.26 -33.31
N VAL A 283 -19.23 -3.31 -33.62
CA VAL A 283 -20.09 -2.11 -33.56
C VAL A 283 -20.51 -1.68 -32.13
N THR A 284 -20.81 -2.61 -31.22
CA THR A 284 -21.35 -2.28 -29.88
C THR A 284 -20.27 -1.84 -28.90
N VAL A 285 -19.10 -2.49 -28.92
CA VAL A 285 -17.94 -2.10 -28.11
C VAL A 285 -17.35 -0.78 -28.61
N VAL A 286 -17.33 -0.57 -29.93
CA VAL A 286 -16.77 0.66 -30.53
C VAL A 286 -17.68 1.86 -30.36
N SER A 287 -19.00 1.70 -30.29
CA SER A 287 -19.90 2.83 -30.04
C SER A 287 -19.64 3.49 -28.67
N SER A 288 -19.45 2.66 -27.63
CA SER A 288 -19.12 3.11 -26.27
C SER A 288 -17.67 3.62 -26.18
N LEU A 289 -16.72 2.93 -26.81
CA LEU A 289 -15.32 3.35 -26.89
C LEU A 289 -15.18 4.69 -27.65
N LYS A 290 -15.94 4.90 -28.73
CA LYS A 290 -15.93 6.11 -29.60
C LYS A 290 -16.48 7.36 -28.91
N ARG A 291 -17.31 7.21 -27.87
CA ARG A 291 -17.82 8.33 -27.08
C ARG A 291 -16.83 8.74 -25.99
N LEU A 292 -16.12 7.79 -25.38
CA LEU A 292 -15.04 8.03 -24.41
C LEU A 292 -13.76 8.55 -25.11
N LEU A 293 -13.43 7.96 -26.26
CA LEU A 293 -12.34 8.38 -27.14
C LEU A 293 -12.57 9.82 -27.62
N ARG A 294 -13.77 10.25 -28.01
CA ARG A 294 -13.99 11.63 -28.48
C ARG A 294 -13.70 12.73 -27.46
N TYR A 295 -13.99 12.50 -26.17
CA TYR A 295 -13.68 13.48 -25.12
C TYR A 295 -12.20 13.43 -24.70
N SER A 296 -11.57 12.26 -24.74
CA SER A 296 -10.12 12.11 -24.49
C SER A 296 -9.30 12.66 -25.66
N LEU A 297 -9.65 12.35 -26.90
CA LEU A 297 -8.94 12.79 -28.12
C LEU A 297 -8.88 14.32 -28.26
N GLY A 298 -9.89 15.06 -27.80
CA GLY A 298 -9.88 16.52 -27.86
C GLY A 298 -8.84 17.17 -26.91
N SER A 299 -8.69 16.63 -25.69
CA SER A 299 -7.66 17.08 -24.74
C SER A 299 -6.29 16.47 -25.01
N VAL A 300 -6.24 15.24 -25.55
CA VAL A 300 -5.01 14.52 -25.96
C VAL A 300 -4.40 15.15 -27.21
N ALA A 301 -5.19 15.51 -28.23
CA ALA A 301 -4.66 16.14 -29.44
C ALA A 301 -4.11 17.55 -29.19
N LEU A 302 -4.74 18.36 -28.31
CA LEU A 302 -4.22 19.67 -27.92
C LEU A 302 -3.03 19.55 -26.95
N GLY A 303 -3.06 18.59 -26.02
CA GLY A 303 -2.00 18.33 -25.05
C GLY A 303 -0.73 17.74 -25.70
N SER A 304 -0.87 16.70 -26.51
CA SER A 304 0.24 16.06 -27.23
C SER A 304 0.91 17.02 -28.21
N LEU A 305 0.15 17.93 -28.84
CA LEU A 305 0.74 18.94 -29.74
C LEU A 305 1.56 19.98 -28.97
N VAL A 306 1.12 20.41 -27.78
CA VAL A 306 1.90 21.31 -26.91
C VAL A 306 3.15 20.60 -26.37
N VAL A 307 3.04 19.34 -25.94
CA VAL A 307 4.18 18.52 -25.49
C VAL A 307 5.18 18.33 -26.62
N SER A 308 4.72 17.96 -27.81
CA SER A 308 5.53 17.84 -29.03
C SER A 308 6.29 19.14 -29.35
N VAL A 309 5.65 20.31 -29.17
CA VAL A 309 6.29 21.62 -29.38
C VAL A 309 7.39 21.87 -28.34
N VAL A 310 7.13 21.57 -27.06
CA VAL A 310 8.12 21.72 -25.98
C VAL A 310 9.31 20.78 -26.16
N GLU A 311 9.05 19.53 -26.54
CA GLU A 311 10.09 18.56 -26.89
C GLU A 311 10.90 19.04 -28.08
N TRP A 312 10.27 19.61 -29.11
CA TRP A 312 10.97 20.15 -30.26
C TRP A 312 11.85 21.35 -29.93
N ILE A 313 11.40 22.20 -29.00
CA ILE A 313 12.22 23.29 -28.43
C ILE A 313 13.44 22.69 -27.70
N ALA A 314 13.26 21.60 -26.96
CA ALA A 314 14.36 20.90 -26.29
C ALA A 314 15.33 20.21 -27.26
N ILE A 315 14.82 19.63 -28.36
CA ILE A 315 15.62 18.94 -29.39
C ILE A 315 16.41 19.93 -30.25
N THR A 316 15.78 21.03 -30.69
CA THR A 316 16.35 21.96 -31.69
C THR A 316 16.90 23.26 -31.11
N GLY A 317 16.54 23.63 -29.87
CA GLY A 317 16.94 24.89 -29.24
C GLY A 317 16.34 26.15 -29.87
N LYS A 318 15.34 26.01 -30.77
CA LYS A 318 14.71 27.12 -31.48
C LYS A 318 13.59 27.75 -30.63
N GLY A 319 13.28 29.04 -30.85
CA GLY A 319 12.15 29.70 -30.19
C GLY A 319 10.79 29.06 -30.52
N PHE A 320 9.81 29.20 -29.63
CA PHE A 320 8.51 28.50 -29.65
C PHE A 320 7.83 28.50 -31.03
N PHE A 321 7.76 29.67 -31.69
CA PHE A 321 7.07 29.81 -32.97
C PHE A 321 7.73 29.00 -34.10
N LYS A 322 9.08 29.00 -34.14
CA LYS A 322 9.85 28.28 -35.16
C LYS A 322 9.90 26.78 -34.86
N ALA A 323 9.91 26.41 -33.58
CA ALA A 323 9.83 25.01 -33.16
C ALA A 323 8.44 24.41 -33.46
N SER A 324 7.37 25.17 -33.23
CA SER A 324 6.01 24.71 -33.50
C SER A 324 5.76 24.42 -34.98
N VAL A 325 6.19 25.30 -35.89
CA VAL A 325 6.05 25.06 -37.34
C VAL A 325 6.79 23.80 -37.78
N LEU A 326 7.99 23.56 -37.26
CA LEU A 326 8.78 22.38 -37.60
C LEU A 326 8.18 21.09 -37.01
N ALA A 327 7.78 21.10 -35.73
CA ALA A 327 7.15 19.95 -35.09
C ALA A 327 5.82 19.57 -35.77
N THR A 328 4.99 20.56 -36.09
CA THR A 328 3.73 20.32 -36.81
C THR A 328 3.98 19.81 -38.23
N GLY A 329 5.00 20.30 -38.93
CA GLY A 329 5.40 19.78 -40.24
C GLY A 329 5.81 18.30 -40.18
N LEU A 330 6.66 17.95 -39.21
CA LEU A 330 7.12 16.57 -39.00
C LEU A 330 5.97 15.61 -38.71
N ILE A 331 5.05 16.03 -37.82
CA ILE A 331 3.86 15.26 -37.46
C ILE A 331 2.95 15.08 -38.68
N MET A 332 2.75 16.13 -39.49
CA MET A 332 1.86 16.06 -40.66
C MET A 332 2.42 15.13 -41.75
N ASN A 333 3.75 15.17 -41.98
CA ASN A 333 4.42 14.31 -42.95
C ASN A 333 4.40 12.83 -42.55
N ASN A 334 4.37 12.54 -41.25
CA ASN A 334 4.40 11.18 -40.70
C ASN A 334 3.09 10.79 -39.97
N ILE A 335 1.99 11.50 -40.23
CA ILE A 335 0.77 11.45 -39.42
C ILE A 335 0.16 10.04 -39.31
N LEU A 336 0.26 9.25 -40.38
CA LEU A 336 -0.26 7.88 -40.42
C LEU A 336 0.61 6.91 -39.60
N ARG A 337 1.93 7.09 -39.61
CA ARG A 337 2.90 6.27 -38.87
C ARG A 337 2.84 6.59 -37.37
N ILE A 338 2.85 7.88 -37.02
CA ILE A 338 2.73 8.38 -35.65
C ILE A 338 1.34 8.07 -35.08
N GLY A 339 0.29 8.37 -35.83
CA GLY A 339 -1.10 8.21 -35.38
C GLY A 339 -1.45 6.77 -35.02
N LYS A 340 -0.94 5.77 -35.76
CA LYS A 340 -1.23 4.36 -35.48
C LYS A 340 -0.55 3.86 -34.21
N VAL A 341 0.72 4.22 -34.00
CA VAL A 341 1.51 3.80 -32.82
C VAL A 341 1.01 4.51 -31.57
N ASN A 342 0.70 5.80 -31.70
CA ASN A 342 0.17 6.57 -30.58
C ASN A 342 -1.22 6.06 -30.16
N VAL A 343 -2.10 5.72 -31.12
CA VAL A 343 -3.40 5.12 -30.81
C VAL A 343 -3.26 3.77 -30.08
N ILE A 344 -2.31 2.92 -30.47
CA ILE A 344 -2.05 1.64 -29.79
C ILE A 344 -1.52 1.89 -28.36
N GLY A 345 -0.55 2.80 -28.21
CA GLY A 345 -0.01 3.21 -26.92
C GLY A 345 -1.07 3.76 -25.98
N ASP A 346 -1.91 4.67 -26.48
CA ASP A 346 -3.03 5.27 -25.74
C ASP A 346 -4.02 4.23 -25.24
N VAL A 347 -4.37 3.24 -26.07
CA VAL A 347 -5.29 2.15 -25.67
C VAL A 347 -4.67 1.30 -24.57
N ILE A 348 -3.38 0.97 -24.66
CA ILE A 348 -2.67 0.16 -23.66
C ILE A 348 -2.56 0.93 -22.34
N LEU A 349 -2.14 2.20 -22.39
CA LEU A 349 -2.01 3.04 -21.20
C LEU A 349 -3.39 3.33 -20.57
N PHE A 350 -4.43 3.51 -21.38
CA PHE A 350 -5.80 3.64 -20.90
C PHE A 350 -6.29 2.39 -20.17
N LEU A 351 -6.03 1.20 -20.73
CA LEU A 351 -6.36 -0.07 -20.08
C LEU A 351 -5.58 -0.22 -18.76
N GLY A 352 -4.31 0.16 -18.72
CA GLY A 352 -3.50 0.21 -17.50
C GLY A 352 -4.10 1.13 -16.42
N LYS A 353 -4.48 2.36 -16.79
CA LYS A 353 -5.13 3.35 -15.89
C LYS A 353 -6.45 2.79 -15.33
N LEU A 354 -7.26 2.12 -16.17
CA LEU A 354 -8.50 1.47 -15.73
C LEU A 354 -8.25 0.28 -14.81
N CYS A 355 -7.29 -0.60 -15.13
CA CYS A 355 -6.97 -1.76 -14.30
C CYS A 355 -6.53 -1.34 -12.89
N VAL A 356 -5.61 -0.38 -12.78
CA VAL A 356 -5.11 0.11 -11.48
C VAL A 356 -6.25 0.73 -10.66
N SER A 357 -7.06 1.60 -11.25
CA SER A 357 -8.16 2.28 -10.53
C SER A 357 -9.28 1.32 -10.10
N LEU A 358 -9.71 0.41 -10.97
CA LEU A 358 -10.74 -0.59 -10.66
C LEU A 358 -10.27 -1.56 -9.56
N PHE A 359 -8.97 -1.87 -9.53
CA PHE A 359 -8.38 -2.69 -8.48
C PHE A 359 -8.38 -1.97 -7.13
N CYS A 360 -8.02 -0.68 -7.09
CA CYS A 360 -8.17 0.14 -5.88
C CYS A 360 -9.63 0.18 -5.40
N ALA A 361 -10.60 0.26 -6.31
CA ALA A 361 -12.03 0.25 -5.98
C ALA A 361 -12.50 -1.10 -5.42
N LEU A 362 -12.05 -2.21 -6.02
CA LEU A 362 -12.34 -3.56 -5.55
C LEU A 362 -11.79 -3.78 -4.13
N PHE A 363 -10.56 -3.35 -3.88
CA PHE A 363 -9.95 -3.43 -2.54
C PHE A 363 -10.74 -2.62 -1.51
N ALA A 364 -11.13 -1.38 -1.85
CA ALA A 364 -11.98 -0.56 -1.00
C ALA A 364 -13.33 -1.22 -0.71
N PHE A 365 -13.96 -1.85 -1.72
CA PHE A 365 -15.22 -2.57 -1.56
C PHE A 365 -15.07 -3.78 -0.62
N LEU A 366 -14.04 -4.59 -0.81
CA LEU A 366 -13.78 -5.76 0.05
C LEU A 366 -13.50 -5.35 1.50
N MET A 367 -12.77 -4.25 1.71
CA MET A 367 -12.56 -3.68 3.04
C MET A 367 -13.89 -3.25 3.68
N LEU A 368 -14.79 -2.64 2.89
CA LEU A 368 -16.07 -2.12 3.38
C LEU A 368 -17.17 -3.19 3.52
N ASP A 369 -17.12 -4.31 2.81
CA ASP A 369 -18.06 -5.44 2.99
C ASP A 369 -17.67 -6.34 4.19
N THR A 370 -16.58 -6.01 4.87
CA THR A 370 -16.17 -6.68 6.12
C THR A 370 -17.26 -6.50 7.19
N HIS A 371 -17.53 -7.57 7.96
CA HIS A 371 -18.64 -7.68 8.93
C HIS A 371 -18.73 -6.49 9.93
N LYS A 372 -17.60 -5.83 10.20
CA LYS A 372 -17.44 -4.62 11.02
C LYS A 372 -18.24 -3.40 10.51
N TYR A 373 -18.38 -3.22 9.19
CA TYR A 373 -19.10 -2.10 8.58
C TYR A 373 -20.55 -2.45 8.17
N LYS A 374 -20.85 -3.76 8.14
CA LYS A 374 -22.16 -4.33 7.79
C LYS A 374 -23.08 -4.51 9.00
N SER A 375 -22.52 -4.89 10.16
CA SER A 375 -23.30 -5.32 11.35
C SER A 375 -22.93 -4.65 12.67
N ALA A 376 -21.90 -3.81 12.76
CA ALA A 376 -21.58 -3.07 14.00
C ALA A 376 -22.36 -1.74 14.10
N HIS A 377 -22.34 -1.09 15.28
CA HIS A 377 -22.96 0.23 15.54
C HIS A 377 -22.55 1.36 14.56
N ASN A 378 -21.50 1.15 13.74
CA ASN A 378 -21.07 2.03 12.65
C ASN A 378 -21.53 1.47 11.28
N LYS A 379 -22.83 1.17 11.15
CA LYS A 379 -23.41 0.66 9.91
C LYS A 379 -23.29 1.72 8.83
N ILE A 380 -22.49 1.45 7.80
CA ILE A 380 -22.41 2.30 6.62
C ILE A 380 -23.66 2.02 5.78
N SER A 381 -24.47 3.06 5.53
CA SER A 381 -25.76 2.90 4.85
C SER A 381 -25.62 2.39 3.40
N SER A 382 -24.47 2.66 2.75
CA SER A 382 -24.10 2.07 1.47
C SER A 382 -22.58 2.15 1.22
N PRO A 383 -21.90 1.06 0.85
CA PRO A 383 -20.48 1.06 0.50
C PRO A 383 -20.19 1.71 -0.87
N LEU A 384 -21.23 2.02 -1.66
CA LEU A 384 -21.11 2.55 -3.02
C LEU A 384 -20.36 3.89 -3.07
N ILE A 385 -20.71 4.84 -2.20
CA ILE A 385 -20.14 6.20 -2.23
C ILE A 385 -18.64 6.19 -1.91
N PRO A 386 -18.17 5.57 -0.80
CA PRO A 386 -16.74 5.49 -0.52
C PRO A 386 -15.93 4.75 -1.59
N VAL A 387 -16.49 3.71 -2.20
CA VAL A 387 -15.84 2.96 -3.28
C VAL A 387 -15.70 3.81 -4.54
N LEU A 388 -16.74 4.56 -4.92
CA LEU A 388 -16.69 5.47 -6.06
C LEU A 388 -15.69 6.61 -5.87
N VAL A 389 -15.61 7.18 -4.66
CA VAL A 389 -14.62 8.21 -4.33
C VAL A 389 -13.20 7.62 -4.40
N THR A 390 -12.99 6.43 -3.85
CA THR A 390 -11.69 5.75 -3.88
C THR A 390 -11.27 5.38 -5.31
N TRP A 391 -12.22 4.92 -6.13
CA TRP A 391 -12.01 4.66 -7.55
C TRP A 391 -11.59 5.93 -8.30
N ALA A 392 -12.29 7.06 -8.07
CA ALA A 392 -11.99 8.33 -8.72
C ALA A 392 -10.58 8.84 -8.33
N LEU A 393 -10.24 8.79 -7.05
CA LEU A 393 -8.90 9.16 -6.56
C LEU A 393 -7.81 8.23 -7.13
N GLY A 394 -8.04 6.92 -7.12
CA GLY A 394 -7.14 5.94 -7.72
C GLY A 394 -6.92 6.16 -9.21
N TYR A 395 -7.97 6.56 -9.94
CA TYR A 395 -7.87 6.92 -11.36
C TYR A 395 -7.07 8.20 -11.58
N ILE A 396 -7.23 9.23 -10.73
CA ILE A 396 -6.43 10.47 -10.81
C ILE A 396 -4.95 10.15 -10.59
N VAL A 397 -4.63 9.36 -9.56
CA VAL A 397 -3.24 8.96 -9.27
C VAL A 397 -2.66 8.14 -10.43
N ALA A 398 -3.38 7.13 -10.92
CA ALA A 398 -2.96 6.36 -12.08
C ALA A 398 -2.74 7.25 -13.31
N LYS A 399 -3.61 8.22 -13.56
CA LYS A 399 -3.44 9.17 -14.66
C LYS A 399 -2.13 9.96 -14.53
N LEU A 400 -1.80 10.48 -13.35
CA LEU A 400 -0.57 11.24 -13.12
C LEU A 400 0.70 10.41 -13.39
N PHE A 401 0.74 9.17 -12.91
CA PHE A 401 1.89 8.28 -13.15
C PHE A 401 2.03 7.89 -14.62
N PHE A 402 0.94 7.45 -15.25
CA PHE A 402 0.96 7.03 -16.64
C PHE A 402 1.16 8.20 -17.61
N GLN A 403 0.89 9.45 -17.21
CA GLN A 403 1.21 10.64 -18.00
C GLN A 403 2.72 10.78 -18.25
N VAL A 404 3.57 10.39 -17.29
CA VAL A 404 5.03 10.41 -17.49
C VAL A 404 5.46 9.39 -18.55
N VAL A 405 4.81 8.23 -18.56
CA VAL A 405 5.03 7.19 -19.58
C VAL A 405 4.57 7.65 -20.96
N GLU A 406 3.39 8.27 -21.03
CA GLU A 406 2.83 8.87 -22.25
C GLU A 406 3.77 9.92 -22.85
N MET A 407 4.27 10.85 -22.05
CA MET A 407 5.28 11.84 -22.48
C MET A 407 6.57 11.18 -22.98
N SER A 408 7.02 10.11 -22.32
CA SER A 408 8.23 9.39 -22.75
C SER A 408 8.05 8.70 -24.10
N ILE A 409 6.87 8.14 -24.36
CA ILE A 409 6.54 7.50 -25.65
C ILE A 409 6.50 8.55 -26.76
N ASP A 410 5.84 9.68 -26.53
CA ASP A 410 5.78 10.80 -27.48
C ASP A 410 7.19 11.28 -27.86
N THR A 411 8.07 11.49 -26.87
CA THR A 411 9.47 11.89 -27.11
C THR A 411 10.23 10.87 -27.95
N ILE A 412 10.04 9.57 -27.68
CA ILE A 412 10.72 8.50 -28.43
C ILE A 412 10.24 8.47 -29.88
N ILE A 413 8.92 8.58 -30.11
CA ILE A 413 8.33 8.56 -31.46
C ILE A 413 8.76 9.78 -32.26
N LEU A 414 8.77 10.97 -31.67
CA LEU A 414 9.22 12.19 -32.34
C LEU A 414 10.72 12.14 -32.68
N SER A 415 11.54 11.60 -31.77
CA SER A 415 12.96 11.39 -32.03
C SER A 415 13.18 10.40 -33.18
N PHE A 416 12.37 9.33 -33.25
CA PHE A 416 12.39 8.38 -34.35
C PHE A 416 12.00 9.03 -35.68
N CYS A 417 10.94 9.84 -35.72
CA CYS A 417 10.51 10.51 -36.94
C CYS A 417 11.54 11.52 -37.45
N GLN A 418 12.18 12.27 -36.54
CA GLN A 418 13.28 13.17 -36.91
C GLN A 418 14.46 12.40 -37.49
N ASP A 419 14.81 11.26 -36.90
CA ASP A 419 15.89 10.41 -37.41
C ASP A 419 15.58 9.84 -38.80
N ALA A 420 14.34 9.40 -39.01
CA ALA A 420 13.89 8.91 -40.30
C ALA A 420 13.90 10.02 -41.38
N GLU A 421 13.46 11.24 -41.08
CA GLU A 421 13.50 12.34 -42.05
C GLU A 421 14.93 12.74 -42.44
N GLU A 422 15.87 12.76 -41.50
CA GLU A 422 17.27 13.10 -41.77
C GLU A 422 17.96 12.07 -42.69
N HIS A 423 17.52 10.81 -42.64
CA HIS A 423 18.11 9.68 -43.37
C HIS A 423 17.19 9.10 -44.46
N GLN A 424 16.50 9.99 -45.19
CA GLN A 424 15.70 9.64 -46.38
C GLN A 424 14.63 8.53 -46.12
N GLY A 425 14.03 8.55 -44.94
CA GLY A 425 12.96 7.65 -44.53
C GLY A 425 13.39 6.42 -43.74
N THR A 426 14.70 6.20 -43.53
CA THR A 426 15.25 5.05 -42.81
C THR A 426 15.94 5.47 -41.51
N ALA A 427 15.32 5.22 -40.35
CA ALA A 427 15.92 5.53 -39.06
C ALA A 427 17.18 4.68 -38.83
N GLN A 428 18.28 5.29 -38.38
CA GLN A 428 19.57 4.60 -38.18
C GLN A 428 19.92 4.41 -36.70
N TYR A 429 19.38 5.25 -35.81
CA TYR A 429 19.76 5.26 -34.39
C TYR A 429 18.67 4.69 -33.47
N ALA A 430 17.59 4.15 -34.03
CA ALA A 430 16.49 3.57 -33.29
C ALA A 430 16.78 2.12 -32.85
N PRO A 431 16.21 1.65 -31.72
CA PRO A 431 16.32 0.25 -31.31
C PRO A 431 15.77 -0.70 -32.38
N PRO A 432 16.39 -1.87 -32.63
CA PRO A 432 15.98 -2.78 -33.70
C PRO A 432 14.53 -3.27 -33.55
N LEU A 433 14.07 -3.52 -32.31
CA LEU A 433 12.68 -3.88 -32.01
C LEU A 433 11.69 -2.78 -32.43
N LEU A 434 12.07 -1.51 -32.26
CA LEU A 434 11.24 -0.37 -32.63
C LEU A 434 11.23 -0.17 -34.15
N MET A 435 12.37 -0.38 -34.82
CA MET A 435 12.44 -0.35 -36.29
C MET A 435 11.58 -1.44 -36.91
N GLU A 436 11.73 -2.69 -36.45
CA GLU A 436 10.97 -3.84 -36.94
C GLU A 436 9.45 -3.62 -36.76
N THR A 437 9.03 -3.19 -35.57
CA THR A 437 7.60 -2.91 -35.30
C THR A 437 7.05 -1.72 -36.10
N LEU A 438 7.87 -0.73 -36.47
CA LEU A 438 7.42 0.44 -37.23
C LEU A 438 7.54 0.25 -38.75
N ASP A 439 8.46 -0.58 -39.23
CA ASP A 439 8.67 -0.88 -40.65
C ASP A 439 7.73 -1.99 -41.13
N GLU A 440 7.50 -3.06 -40.35
CA GLU A 440 6.48 -4.09 -40.66
C GLU A 440 5.11 -3.45 -40.87
N GLN A 441 4.79 -2.44 -40.07
CA GLN A 441 3.51 -1.73 -40.16
C GLN A 441 3.43 -0.84 -41.40
N SER A 442 4.56 -0.38 -41.93
CA SER A 442 4.65 0.43 -43.15
C SER A 442 4.55 -0.42 -44.42
N GLU A 443 5.17 -1.60 -44.44
CA GLU A 443 5.09 -2.56 -45.53
C GLU A 443 3.69 -3.17 -45.64
N LEU A 444 3.09 -3.56 -44.52
CA LEU A 444 1.70 -4.01 -44.46
C LEU A 444 0.75 -2.96 -45.05
N GLN A 445 1.07 -1.67 -44.89
CA GLN A 445 0.28 -0.56 -45.38
C GLN A 445 0.40 -0.36 -46.90
N ARG A 446 1.63 -0.46 -47.44
CA ARG A 446 1.88 -0.49 -48.90
C ARG A 446 1.20 -1.67 -49.59
N LEU A 447 1.02 -2.79 -48.88
CA LEU A 447 0.29 -3.94 -49.39
C LEU A 447 -1.24 -3.80 -49.29
N THR A 448 -1.75 -2.99 -48.36
CA THR A 448 -3.19 -2.69 -48.26
C THR A 448 -3.66 -1.53 -49.12
N GLN A 449 -2.77 -0.59 -49.46
CA GLN A 449 -3.00 0.44 -50.47
C GLN A 449 -2.44 -0.09 -51.79
N GLY A 450 -3.21 -0.93 -52.48
CA GLY A 450 -2.92 -1.29 -53.88
C GLY A 450 -2.86 -0.02 -54.76
N PRO A 451 -2.24 -0.11 -55.95
CA PRO A 451 -1.96 1.03 -56.82
C PRO A 451 -3.17 1.88 -57.17
#